data_AF-A0A959P385-F1
#
_entry.id   AF-A0A959P385-F1
#
_cell.length_a   1.000
_cell.length_b   1.000
_cell.length_c   1.000
_cell.angle_alpha   90.00
_cell.angle_beta   90.00
_cell.angle_gamma   90.00
#
_symmetry.space_group_name_H-M   'P 1'
#
loop_
_entity.id
_entity.type
_entity.pdbx_description
1 polymer ?
#
loop_
_entity_poly.entity_id
_entity_poly.type
_entity_poly.pdbx_seq_one_letter_code
_entity_poly.pdbx_strand_id
1 'polypeptide(L)'
;MIQGFLNESTLNLIRDNLRSSFKISNLEQSLDKRYAIQTAHSTVVRFRKAVKKKNEFIEVLEKYRNYKFGLFTVNNMELVGNDWYQRKEFVKKLMVFELKQKLEE
;
A
#
# COMPACT_ATOMS: atom_id res chain seq x y z
N MET A 1 8.41 6.92 3.51
CA MET A 1 7.74 5.66 3.11
C MET A 1 8.82 4.70 2.65
N ILE A 2 8.65 3.41 2.86
CA ILE A 2 9.53 2.38 2.28
C ILE A 2 9.01 2.06 0.88
N GLN A 3 9.90 2.05 -0.11
CA GLN A 3 9.55 1.72 -1.50
C GLN A 3 9.46 0.20 -1.66
N GLY A 4 8.38 -0.25 -2.32
CA GLY A 4 8.23 -1.64 -2.73
C GLY A 4 8.60 -1.77 -4.21
N PHE A 5 9.33 -2.84 -4.54
CA PHE A 5 9.67 -3.21 -5.90
C PHE A 5 9.06 -4.57 -6.18
N LEU A 6 8.23 -4.67 -7.20
CA LEU A 6 7.66 -5.94 -7.64
C LEU A 6 8.36 -6.38 -8.92
N ASN A 7 8.61 -7.68 -9.05
CA ASN A 7 9.19 -8.27 -10.25
C ASN A 7 8.20 -8.27 -11.43
N GLU A 8 6.89 -8.19 -11.14
CA GLU A 8 5.82 -8.30 -12.12
C GLU A 8 4.79 -7.17 -11.98
N SER A 9 4.01 -6.97 -13.04
CA SER A 9 2.89 -6.02 -13.09
C SER A 9 1.63 -6.49 -12.34
N THR A 10 1.69 -7.61 -11.63
CA THR A 10 0.55 -8.25 -10.95
C THR A 10 -0.23 -7.30 -10.03
N LEU A 11 0.45 -6.45 -9.27
CA LEU A 11 -0.23 -5.47 -8.42
C LEU A 11 -1.00 -4.41 -9.23
N ASN A 12 -0.51 -4.02 -10.39
CA ASN A 12 -1.23 -3.09 -11.28
C ASN A 12 -2.45 -3.76 -11.90
N LEU A 13 -2.33 -5.02 -12.33
CA LEU A 13 -3.47 -5.80 -12.82
C LEU A 13 -4.58 -5.90 -11.76
N ILE A 14 -4.23 -6.19 -10.50
CA ILE A 14 -5.19 -6.22 -9.40
C ILE A 14 -5.90 -4.86 -9.25
N ARG A 15 -5.14 -3.76 -9.29
CA ARG A 15 -5.71 -2.40 -9.18
C ARG A 15 -6.65 -2.07 -10.34
N ASP A 16 -6.28 -2.43 -11.56
CA ASP A 16 -7.10 -2.17 -12.76
C ASP A 16 -8.39 -2.99 -12.76
N ASN A 17 -8.33 -4.23 -12.29
CA ASN A 17 -9.51 -5.06 -12.08
C ASN A 17 -10.44 -4.48 -11.00
N LEU A 18 -9.89 -3.99 -9.88
CA LEU A 18 -10.67 -3.31 -8.85
C LEU A 18 -11.33 -2.05 -9.40
N ARG A 19 -10.58 -1.18 -10.11
CA ARG A 19 -11.13 0.03 -10.75
C ARG A 19 -12.29 -0.30 -11.66
N SER A 20 -12.12 -1.30 -12.53
CA SER A 20 -13.14 -1.70 -13.50
C SER A 20 -14.39 -2.24 -12.80
N SER A 21 -14.21 -3.06 -11.75
CA SER A 21 -15.31 -3.64 -10.98
C SER A 21 -16.09 -2.60 -10.19
N PHE A 22 -15.40 -1.66 -9.53
CA PHE A 22 -16.06 -0.58 -8.79
C PHE A 22 -16.81 0.38 -9.71
N LYS A 23 -16.28 0.66 -10.91
CA LYS A 23 -16.92 1.55 -11.90
C LYS A 23 -18.30 1.07 -12.35
N ILE A 24 -18.51 -0.25 -12.41
CA ILE A 24 -19.80 -0.86 -12.81
C ILE A 24 -20.67 -1.25 -11.60
N SER A 25 -20.21 -0.99 -10.38
CA SER A 25 -20.94 -1.30 -9.16
C SER A 25 -21.83 -0.12 -8.74
N ASN A 26 -22.80 -0.39 -7.86
CA ASN A 26 -23.62 0.65 -7.22
C ASN A 26 -22.92 1.29 -5.99
N LEU A 27 -21.65 0.94 -5.72
CA LEU A 27 -20.92 1.49 -4.58
C LEU A 27 -20.46 2.92 -4.90
N GLU A 28 -20.67 3.83 -3.94
CA GLU A 28 -20.05 5.15 -4.01
C GLU A 28 -18.53 4.98 -4.00
N GLN A 29 -17.87 5.57 -5.00
CA GLN A 29 -16.43 5.42 -5.17
C GLN A 29 -15.75 6.76 -5.45
N SER A 30 -14.59 6.93 -4.83
CA SER A 30 -13.68 8.04 -5.04
C SER A 30 -12.31 7.55 -5.52
N LEU A 31 -12.24 6.34 -6.07
CA LEU A 31 -11.00 5.73 -6.53
C LEU A 31 -10.39 6.64 -7.60
N ASP A 32 -9.11 6.95 -7.42
CA ASP A 32 -8.29 7.78 -8.30
C ASP A 32 -8.85 9.16 -8.67
N LYS A 33 -9.83 9.70 -7.92
CA LYS A 33 -10.33 11.08 -8.12
C LYS A 33 -9.24 12.15 -8.03
N ARG A 34 -8.09 11.84 -7.41
CA ARG A 34 -6.96 12.78 -7.24
C ARG A 34 -5.71 12.34 -8.01
N TYR A 35 -5.29 11.08 -7.90
CA TYR A 35 -4.20 10.48 -8.70
C TYR A 35 -4.36 8.97 -8.79
N ALA A 36 -3.95 8.38 -9.91
CA ALA A 36 -3.85 6.94 -10.04
C ALA A 36 -2.71 6.40 -9.17
N ILE A 37 -3.01 5.51 -8.22
CA ILE A 37 -1.96 4.84 -7.44
C ILE A 37 -1.26 3.82 -8.35
N GLN A 38 0.04 4.02 -8.57
CA GLN A 38 0.88 3.15 -9.40
C GLN A 38 2.06 2.54 -8.63
N THR A 39 2.54 3.18 -7.56
CA THR A 39 3.69 2.70 -6.79
C THR A 39 3.30 1.77 -5.66
N ALA A 40 4.12 0.76 -5.39
CA ALA A 40 4.04 -0.01 -4.16
C ALA A 40 4.89 0.67 -3.08
N HIS A 41 4.33 0.84 -1.91
CA HIS A 41 5.03 1.44 -0.78
C HIS A 41 4.38 1.03 0.53
N SER A 42 5.15 1.11 1.61
CA SER A 42 4.65 1.02 2.97
C SER A 42 4.85 2.35 3.71
N THR A 43 3.78 2.86 4.30
CA THR A 43 3.88 4.04 5.16
C THR A 43 4.39 3.62 6.53
N VAL A 44 5.65 3.95 6.84
CA VAL A 44 6.30 3.63 8.12
C VAL A 44 6.34 4.78 9.12
N VAL A 45 6.12 6.01 8.66
CA VAL A 45 6.09 7.20 9.51
C VAL A 45 5.15 8.23 8.91
N ARG A 46 4.38 8.92 9.78
CA ARG A 46 3.52 10.04 9.40
C ARG A 46 3.65 11.14 10.45
N PHE A 47 4.20 12.30 10.05
CA PHE A 47 4.44 13.41 10.96
C PHE A 47 3.16 14.22 11.18
N ARG A 48 2.81 14.47 12.46
CA ARG A 48 1.68 15.32 12.86
C ARG A 48 2.07 16.79 13.05
N LYS A 49 3.37 17.06 13.13
CA LYS A 49 3.97 18.39 13.31
C LYS A 49 5.15 18.52 12.35
N ALA A 50 5.56 19.76 12.07
CA ALA A 50 6.72 20.02 11.22
C ALA A 50 7.99 19.36 11.79
N VAL A 51 8.82 18.80 10.91
CA VAL A 51 10.13 18.24 11.26
C VAL A 51 11.06 19.40 11.62
N LYS A 52 11.46 19.49 12.89
CA LYS A 52 12.32 20.57 13.40
C LYS A 52 13.78 20.39 12.97
N LYS A 53 14.29 19.16 13.02
CA LYS A 53 15.68 18.81 12.75
C LYS A 53 15.85 18.24 11.34
N LYS A 54 15.70 19.12 10.34
CA LYS A 54 15.64 18.70 8.93
C LYS A 54 16.92 18.01 8.45
N ASN A 55 18.09 18.49 8.85
CA ASN A 55 19.37 17.93 8.41
C ASN A 55 19.59 16.51 8.96
N GLU A 56 19.40 16.31 10.27
CA GLU A 56 19.45 14.96 10.88
C GLU A 56 18.45 14.01 10.22
N PHE A 57 17.27 14.51 9.85
CA PHE A 57 16.28 13.69 9.13
C PHE A 57 16.75 13.31 7.73
N ILE A 58 17.36 14.23 6.98
CA ILE A 58 17.93 13.94 5.66
C ILE A 58 19.05 12.92 5.76
N GLU A 59 19.95 13.03 6.75
CA GLU A 59 21.03 12.05 6.97
C GLU A 59 20.50 10.63 7.18
N VAL A 60 19.41 10.49 7.93
CA VAL A 60 18.73 9.20 8.09
C VAL A 60 18.14 8.72 6.76
N LEU A 61 17.50 9.60 5.98
CA LEU A 61 16.95 9.21 4.68
C LEU A 61 18.05 8.74 3.72
N GLU A 62 19.17 9.44 3.65
CA GLU A 62 20.31 9.07 2.80
C GLU A 62 20.93 7.74 3.24
N LYS A 63 21.11 7.54 4.55
CA LYS A 63 21.60 6.27 5.10
C LYS A 63 20.76 5.07 4.64
N TYR A 64 19.45 5.23 4.54
CA TYR A 64 18.54 4.14 4.17
C TYR A 64 18.09 4.17 2.70
N ARG A 65 18.61 5.09 1.88
CA ARG A 65 18.13 5.29 0.51
C ARG A 65 18.22 4.04 -0.36
N ASN A 66 19.31 3.29 -0.22
CA ASN A 66 19.58 2.06 -0.96
C ASN A 66 19.53 0.81 -0.06
N TYR A 67 18.97 0.93 1.15
CA TYR A 67 18.90 -0.18 2.08
C TYR A 67 17.81 -1.18 1.67
N LYS A 68 18.18 -2.47 1.62
CA LYS A 68 17.26 -3.55 1.30
C LYS A 68 16.56 -4.01 2.57
N PHE A 69 15.34 -3.50 2.82
CA PHE A 69 14.55 -3.83 4.01
C PHE A 69 14.10 -5.29 4.09
N GLY A 70 14.11 -6.00 2.95
CA GLY A 70 13.78 -7.41 2.88
C GLY A 70 12.80 -7.71 1.76
N LEU A 71 12.40 -8.98 1.72
CA LEU A 71 11.43 -9.52 0.78
C LEU A 71 10.40 -10.31 1.57
N PHE A 72 9.17 -10.35 1.08
CA PHE A 72 8.12 -11.18 1.66
C PHE A 72 7.17 -11.65 0.55
N THR A 73 6.54 -12.80 0.78
CA THR A 73 5.48 -13.31 -0.08
C THR A 73 4.14 -12.79 0.41
N VAL A 74 3.33 -12.24 -0.51
CA VAL A 74 1.96 -11.83 -0.20
C VAL A 74 1.07 -13.07 -0.24
N ASN A 75 0.66 -13.56 0.93
CA ASN A 75 -0.16 -14.77 1.04
C ASN A 75 -1.66 -14.47 1.07
N ASN A 76 -2.05 -13.24 1.42
CA ASN A 76 -3.45 -12.84 1.47
C ASN A 76 -3.62 -11.36 1.15
N MET A 77 -4.86 -11.00 0.84
CA MET A 77 -5.32 -9.61 0.74
C MET A 77 -6.47 -9.40 1.73
N GLU A 78 -6.54 -8.21 2.32
CA GLU A 78 -7.60 -7.85 3.26
C GLU A 78 -8.44 -6.70 2.73
N LEU A 79 -9.77 -6.85 2.80
CA LEU A 79 -10.69 -5.73 2.70
C LEU A 79 -10.91 -5.16 4.10
N VAL A 80 -10.62 -3.88 4.27
CA VAL A 80 -10.71 -3.20 5.57
C VAL A 80 -11.55 -1.94 5.46
N GLY A 81 -12.34 -1.66 6.50
CA GLY A 81 -12.87 -0.32 6.76
C GLY A 81 -11.89 0.41 7.68
N ASN A 82 -11.57 1.67 7.37
CA ASN A 82 -10.57 2.43 8.12
C ASN A 82 -10.84 3.94 8.07
N ASP A 83 -10.16 4.66 8.94
CA ASP A 83 -10.04 6.11 8.82
C ASP A 83 -8.95 6.48 7.78
N TRP A 84 -8.90 7.77 7.42
CA TRP A 84 -7.93 8.30 6.44
C TRP A 84 -6.45 7.99 6.77
N TYR A 85 -6.14 7.70 8.03
CA TYR A 85 -4.79 7.46 8.52
C TYR A 85 -4.47 5.98 8.75
N GLN A 86 -5.43 5.08 8.56
CA GLN A 86 -5.32 3.65 8.89
C GLN A 86 -4.83 3.41 10.32
N ARG A 87 -5.31 4.21 11.28
CA ARG A 87 -4.95 4.04 12.69
C ARG A 87 -5.52 2.72 13.22
N LYS A 88 -4.70 1.95 13.92
CA LYS A 88 -5.01 0.57 14.34
C LYS A 88 -6.36 0.45 15.02
N GLU A 89 -6.72 1.38 15.89
CA GLU A 89 -7.98 1.39 16.63
C GLU A 89 -9.23 1.66 15.75
N PHE A 90 -9.05 2.20 14.53
CA PHE A 90 -10.12 2.47 13.57
C PHE A 90 -10.11 1.51 12.38
N VAL A 91 -9.14 0.60 12.28
CA VAL A 91 -9.08 -0.41 11.22
C VAL A 91 -9.96 -1.60 11.62
N LYS A 92 -11.00 -1.85 10.85
CA LYS A 92 -11.86 -3.03 10.97
C LYS A 92 -11.64 -3.93 9.75
N LYS A 93 -11.20 -5.15 10.00
CA LYS A 93 -11.12 -6.19 8.98
C LYS A 93 -12.53 -6.62 8.59
N LEU A 94 -12.86 -6.53 7.30
CA LEU A 94 -14.17 -6.89 6.76
C LEU A 94 -14.12 -8.26 6.07
N MET A 95 -13.04 -8.54 5.34
CA MET A 95 -12.84 -9.81 4.64
C MET A 95 -11.36 -10.09 4.42
N VAL A 96 -11.02 -11.38 4.32
CA VAL A 96 -9.68 -11.87 3.95
C VAL A 96 -9.81 -12.74 2.71
N PHE A 97 -8.92 -12.52 1.75
CA PHE A 97 -8.78 -13.31 0.53
C PHE A 97 -7.42 -14.01 0.58
N GLU A 98 -7.42 -15.31 0.84
CA GLU A 98 -6.19 -16.12 0.77
C GLU A 98 -5.76 -16.26 -0.70
N LEU A 99 -4.52 -15.87 -0.99
CA LEU A 99 -3.90 -16.02 -2.29
C LEU A 99 -3.24 -17.39 -2.36
N LYS A 100 -3.84 -18.31 -3.10
CA LYS A 100 -3.23 -19.61 -3.37
C LYS A 100 -1.96 -19.39 -4.20
N GLN A 101 -0.85 -20.00 -3.79
CA GLN A 101 0.28 -20.17 -4.69
C GLN A 101 -0.19 -21.07 -5.84
N LYS A 102 0.14 -20.70 -7.08
CA LYS A 102 0.03 -21.64 -8.20
C LYS A 102 0.90 -22.85 -7.82
N LEU A 103 0.28 -24.03 -7.74
CA LEU A 103 1.03 -25.27 -7.87
C LEU A 103 1.60 -25.24 -9.29
N GLU A 104 2.93 -25.30 -9.41
CA GLU A 104 3.57 -25.56 -10.69
C GLU A 104 3.17 -26.98 -11.11
N GLU A 105 2.45 -27.09 -12.23
CA GLU A 105 2.24 -28.35 -12.97
C GLU A 105 3.35 -28.56 -13.98
#